data_AF-A0A7W0PAN2-F1
#
_entry.id   AF-A0A7W0PAN2-F1
#
_cell.length_a   1.000
_cell.length_b   1.000
_cell.length_c   1.000
_cell.angle_alpha   90.00
_cell.angle_beta   90.00
_cell.angle_gamma   90.00
#
_symmetry.space_group_name_H-M   'P 1'
#
loop_
_entity.id
_entity.type
_entity.pdbx_description
1 polymer ?
#
loop_
_entity_poly.entity_id
_entity_poly.type
_entity_poly.pdbx_seq_one_letter_code
_entity_poly.pdbx_strand_id
1 'polypeptide(L)'
;MILPAGAALTAHSAAWMFGVRLADTHDPVTVGCPPNIHIKGVRGVTTHRTLVVASDLTVRRGVHLTPPVRCAWDIATLSEPGSAVPYLDPLAHAGVLDLTHLEERVALSQGMWRVTRVREAVRHLAWPDMRVAVEYDGIHHADPMQMRRDRRRLKLWYRLAGLSSTQRPGIFDNPTY
;
A
#
# COMPACT_ATOMS: atom_id res chain seq x y z
N MET A 1 -6.08 -17.29 11.74
CA MET A 1 -7.16 -16.89 10.80
C MET A 1 -7.19 -17.91 9.68
N ILE A 2 -8.37 -18.40 9.29
CA ILE A 2 -8.54 -19.28 8.12
C ILE A 2 -9.22 -18.44 7.04
N LEU A 3 -8.60 -18.31 5.87
CA LEU A 3 -9.22 -17.67 4.71
C LEU A 3 -10.04 -18.70 3.93
N PRO A 4 -11.22 -18.32 3.40
CA PRO A 4 -11.92 -19.17 2.44
C PRO A 4 -11.03 -19.50 1.24
N ALA A 5 -11.19 -20.71 0.69
CA ALA A 5 -10.49 -21.09 -0.53
C ALA A 5 -10.79 -20.08 -1.66
N GLY A 6 -9.74 -19.50 -2.25
CA GLY A 6 -9.85 -18.47 -3.28
C GLY A 6 -9.83 -17.02 -2.76
N ALA A 7 -9.81 -16.79 -1.45
CA ALA A 7 -9.50 -15.47 -0.87
C ALA A 7 -8.01 -15.37 -0.51
N ALA A 8 -7.45 -14.16 -0.53
CA ALA A 8 -6.03 -13.93 -0.25
C ALA A 8 -5.80 -12.67 0.59
N LEU A 9 -4.74 -12.66 1.39
CA LEU A 9 -4.25 -11.42 2.00
C LEU A 9 -3.70 -10.48 0.92
N THR A 10 -4.00 -9.20 1.04
CA THR A 10 -3.59 -8.19 0.06
C THR A 10 -3.09 -6.92 0.74
N ALA A 11 -2.49 -6.04 -0.06
CA ALA A 11 -2.07 -4.70 0.36
C ALA A 11 -1.28 -4.70 1.70
N HIS A 12 -1.62 -3.85 2.66
CA HIS A 12 -0.86 -3.71 3.92
C HIS A 12 -0.73 -5.02 4.71
N SER A 13 -1.74 -5.89 4.67
CA SER A 13 -1.70 -7.19 5.36
C SER A 13 -0.78 -8.18 4.67
N ALA A 14 -0.68 -8.14 3.34
CA ALA A 14 0.32 -8.92 2.60
C ALA A 14 1.74 -8.39 2.88
N ALA A 15 1.95 -7.08 2.86
CA ALA A 15 3.24 -6.45 3.19
C ALA A 15 3.79 -6.87 4.56
N TRP A 16 2.92 -7.00 5.55
CA TRP A 16 3.28 -7.47 6.90
C TRP A 16 3.86 -8.90 6.89
N MET A 17 3.36 -9.78 6.02
CA MET A 17 3.88 -11.14 5.84
C MET A 17 5.25 -11.17 5.15
N PHE A 18 5.65 -10.07 4.53
CA PHE A 18 7.01 -9.84 4.00
C PHE A 18 7.92 -9.12 4.98
N GLY A 19 7.45 -8.82 6.20
CA GLY A 19 8.25 -8.17 7.25
C GLY A 19 8.14 -6.64 7.26
N VAL A 20 7.40 -6.04 6.32
CA VAL A 20 7.21 -4.58 6.26
C VAL A 20 5.95 -4.20 7.03
N ARG A 21 6.13 -3.52 8.16
CA ARG A 21 5.03 -3.17 9.08
C ARG A 21 4.31 -1.89 8.66
N LEU A 22 3.51 -2.00 7.60
CA LEU A 22 2.62 -0.94 7.10
C LEU A 22 1.32 -0.81 7.93
N ALA A 23 0.95 -1.87 8.66
CA ALA A 23 -0.23 -1.93 9.51
C ALA A 23 0.14 -2.37 10.94
N ASP A 24 -0.61 -1.87 11.93
CA ASP A 24 -0.53 -2.30 13.34
C ASP A 24 -1.39 -3.57 13.56
N THR A 25 -1.22 -4.26 14.68
CA THR A 25 -2.02 -5.45 15.04
C THR A 25 -3.51 -5.15 15.24
N HIS A 26 -3.85 -3.87 15.42
CA HIS A 26 -5.23 -3.40 15.61
C HIS A 26 -5.89 -2.98 14.30
N ASP A 27 -5.14 -2.88 13.21
CA ASP A 27 -5.68 -2.54 11.91
C ASP A 27 -6.40 -3.75 11.30
N PRO A 28 -7.51 -3.52 10.57
CA PRO A 28 -8.21 -4.63 9.95
C PRO A 28 -7.34 -5.34 8.91
N VAL A 29 -7.44 -6.66 8.90
CA VAL A 29 -6.79 -7.51 7.91
C VAL A 29 -7.45 -7.30 6.55
N THR A 30 -6.68 -6.88 5.56
CA THR A 30 -7.17 -6.64 4.21
C THR A 30 -7.16 -7.94 3.40
N VAL A 31 -8.32 -8.32 2.89
CA VAL A 31 -8.53 -9.54 2.11
C VAL A 31 -9.08 -9.19 0.73
N GLY A 32 -8.45 -9.75 -0.30
CA GLY A 32 -8.95 -9.74 -1.67
C GLY A 32 -9.86 -10.93 -1.89
N CYS A 33 -11.07 -10.67 -2.39
CA CYS A 33 -12.05 -11.70 -2.72
C CYS A 33 -12.43 -11.62 -4.20
N PRO A 34 -12.47 -12.76 -4.92
CA PRO A 34 -13.08 -12.83 -6.23
C PRO A 34 -14.60 -12.59 -6.14
N PRO A 35 -15.28 -12.26 -7.26
CA PRO A 35 -16.69 -11.85 -7.24
C PRO A 35 -17.66 -12.86 -6.61
N ASN A 36 -17.32 -14.15 -6.65
CA ASN A 36 -18.13 -15.25 -6.12
C ASN A 36 -17.89 -15.53 -4.62
N ILE A 37 -16.87 -14.94 -3.99
CA ILE A 37 -16.57 -15.14 -2.57
C ILE A 37 -17.02 -13.93 -1.76
N HIS A 38 -17.84 -14.20 -0.74
CA HIS A 38 -18.36 -13.18 0.16
C HIS A 38 -17.94 -13.48 1.59
N ILE A 39 -17.07 -12.65 2.15
CA ILE A 39 -16.72 -12.67 3.57
C ILE A 39 -17.48 -11.51 4.23
N LYS A 40 -18.40 -11.82 5.14
CA LYS A 40 -19.19 -10.84 5.89
C LYS A 40 -19.10 -11.13 7.39
N GLY A 41 -19.16 -10.06 8.19
CA GLY A 41 -19.32 -10.16 9.65
C GLY A 41 -18.07 -10.56 10.45
N VAL A 42 -16.91 -10.71 9.81
CA VAL A 42 -15.66 -11.00 10.53
C VAL A 42 -15.08 -9.69 11.07
N ARG A 43 -15.13 -9.52 12.40
CA ARG A 43 -14.56 -8.36 13.07
C ARG A 43 -13.07 -8.27 12.78
N GLY A 44 -12.60 -7.06 12.42
CA GLY A 44 -11.19 -6.83 12.12
C GLY A 44 -10.76 -7.34 10.74
N VAL A 45 -11.68 -7.59 9.81
CA VAL A 45 -11.39 -7.91 8.41
C VAL A 45 -12.05 -6.88 7.50
N THR A 46 -11.28 -6.35 6.55
CA THR A 46 -11.78 -5.52 5.47
C THR A 46 -11.61 -6.28 4.16
N THR A 47 -12.69 -6.43 3.41
CA THR A 47 -12.66 -7.11 2.12
C THR A 47 -12.80 -6.14 0.96
N HIS A 48 -12.14 -6.44 -0.14
CA HIS A 48 -12.33 -5.74 -1.39
C HIS A 48 -12.41 -6.75 -2.55
N ARG A 49 -13.14 -6.37 -3.60
CA ARG A 49 -13.28 -7.21 -4.78
C ARG A 49 -12.05 -7.06 -5.67
N THR A 50 -11.45 -8.20 -6.01
CA THR A 50 -10.26 -8.23 -6.87
C THR A 50 -10.17 -9.59 -7.54
N LEU A 51 -9.49 -9.66 -8.68
CA LEU A 51 -9.22 -10.94 -9.32
C LEU A 51 -8.15 -11.67 -8.52
N VAL A 52 -8.49 -12.85 -8.02
CA VAL A 52 -7.58 -13.74 -7.28
C VAL A 52 -7.31 -14.95 -8.16
N VAL A 53 -6.21 -14.90 -8.93
CA VAL A 53 -5.74 -16.01 -9.76
C VAL A 53 -4.55 -16.66 -9.06
N ALA A 54 -4.46 -17.99 -9.09
CA ALA A 54 -3.36 -18.72 -8.47
C ALA A 54 -1.97 -18.26 -8.96
N SER A 55 -1.86 -17.83 -10.23
CA SER A 55 -0.62 -17.30 -10.81
C SER A 55 -0.19 -15.94 -10.24
N ASP A 56 -1.09 -15.21 -9.57
CA ASP A 56 -0.80 -13.93 -8.92
C ASP A 56 -0.91 -14.02 -7.39
N LEU A 57 -0.67 -15.23 -6.87
CA LEU A 57 -0.63 -15.52 -5.45
C LEU A 57 0.66 -16.25 -5.09
N THR A 58 1.12 -16.01 -3.87
CA THR A 58 2.14 -16.81 -3.21
C THR A 58 1.59 -17.34 -1.89
N VAL A 59 2.33 -18.22 -1.22
CA VAL A 59 1.97 -18.78 0.09
C VAL A 59 3.09 -18.48 1.06
N ARG A 60 2.73 -17.87 2.20
CA ARG A 60 3.64 -17.69 3.34
C ARG A 60 2.94 -18.11 4.62
N ARG A 61 3.62 -18.91 5.45
CA ARG A 61 3.08 -19.45 6.72
C ARG A 61 1.70 -20.12 6.52
N GLY A 62 1.51 -20.82 5.41
CA GLY A 62 0.25 -21.51 5.07
C GLY A 62 -0.90 -20.59 4.63
N VAL A 63 -0.67 -19.30 4.39
CA VAL A 63 -1.71 -18.34 3.97
C VAL A 63 -1.44 -17.87 2.54
N HIS A 64 -2.47 -17.86 1.69
CA HIS A 64 -2.41 -17.25 0.36
C HIS A 64 -2.38 -15.72 0.48
N LEU A 65 -1.46 -15.10 -0.26
CA LEU A 65 -1.30 -13.65 -0.28
C LEU A 65 -0.79 -13.17 -1.64
N THR A 66 -1.01 -11.89 -1.95
CA THR A 66 -0.46 -11.30 -3.16
C THR A 66 1.06 -11.11 -3.05
N PRO A 67 1.85 -11.46 -4.10
CA PRO A 67 3.29 -11.27 -4.12
C PRO A 67 3.66 -9.77 -4.10
N PRO A 68 4.91 -9.40 -3.82
CA PRO A 68 5.27 -8.00 -3.57
C PRO A 68 4.81 -6.98 -4.62
N VAL A 69 4.99 -7.28 -5.91
CA VAL A 69 4.56 -6.39 -7.01
C VAL A 69 3.03 -6.26 -7.07
N ARG A 70 2.28 -7.34 -6.81
CA ARG A 70 0.82 -7.29 -6.71
C ARG A 70 0.34 -6.60 -5.44
N CYS A 71 1.01 -6.81 -4.33
CA CYS A 71 0.77 -6.11 -3.07
C CYS A 71 0.93 -4.59 -3.26
N ALA A 72 2.00 -4.15 -3.92
CA ALA A 72 2.24 -2.74 -4.26
C ALA A 72 1.12 -2.17 -5.14
N TRP A 73 0.71 -2.91 -6.17
CA TRP A 73 -0.43 -2.56 -7.00
C TRP A 73 -1.73 -2.42 -6.19
N ASP A 74 -2.02 -3.38 -5.30
CA ASP A 74 -3.21 -3.36 -4.46
C ASP A 74 -3.18 -2.12 -3.54
N ILE A 75 -2.03 -1.79 -2.94
CA ILE A 75 -1.82 -0.58 -2.13
C ILE A 75 -2.13 0.68 -2.95
N ALA A 76 -1.53 0.83 -4.13
CA ALA A 76 -1.76 2.00 -4.97
C ALA A 76 -3.22 2.11 -5.44
N THR A 77 -3.88 0.98 -5.63
CA THR A 77 -5.28 0.89 -6.08
C THR A 77 -6.28 1.24 -4.97
N LEU A 78 -5.97 0.83 -3.74
CA LEU A 78 -6.84 0.98 -2.56
C LEU A 78 -6.57 2.26 -1.76
N SER A 79 -5.41 2.88 -1.96
CA SER A 79 -5.09 4.17 -1.33
C SER A 79 -5.90 5.31 -1.94
N GLU A 80 -6.03 6.38 -1.15
CA GLU A 80 -6.43 7.68 -1.66
C GLU A 80 -5.40 8.20 -2.68
N PRO A 81 -5.83 9.00 -3.67
CA PRO A 81 -4.90 9.67 -4.59
C PRO A 81 -3.77 10.39 -3.84
N GLY A 82 -2.55 10.32 -4.36
CA GLY A 82 -1.36 10.91 -3.70
C GLY A 82 -0.87 10.23 -2.41
N SER A 83 -1.60 9.26 -1.84
CA SER A 83 -1.28 8.68 -0.52
C SER A 83 -0.60 7.30 -0.57
N ALA A 84 -0.31 6.77 -1.77
CA ALA A 84 0.26 5.44 -1.93
C ALA A 84 1.78 5.39 -1.65
N VAL A 85 2.51 6.44 -2.03
CA VAL A 85 3.99 6.51 -1.95
C VAL A 85 4.54 6.15 -0.57
N PRO A 86 4.01 6.69 0.55
CA PRO A 86 4.48 6.35 1.89
C PRO A 86 4.37 4.88 2.29
N TYR A 87 3.54 4.10 1.57
CA TYR A 87 3.38 2.66 1.80
C TYR A 87 4.25 1.84 0.84
N LEU A 88 4.60 2.40 -0.33
CA LEU A 88 5.43 1.75 -1.34
C LEU A 88 6.92 1.95 -1.07
N ASP A 89 7.34 3.14 -0.62
CA ASP A 89 8.71 3.44 -0.23
C ASP A 89 9.28 2.44 0.79
N PRO A 90 8.58 2.12 1.91
CA PRO A 90 9.03 1.09 2.84
C PRO A 90 9.25 -0.28 2.21
N LEU A 91 8.43 -0.67 1.22
CA LEU A 91 8.56 -1.96 0.55
C LEU A 91 9.81 -1.97 -0.33
N ALA A 92 10.06 -0.89 -1.06
CA ALA A 92 11.25 -0.74 -1.88
C ALA A 92 12.51 -0.65 -1.02
N HIS A 93 12.48 0.17 0.02
CA HIS A 93 13.59 0.35 0.96
C HIS A 93 13.96 -0.95 1.68
N ALA A 94 12.96 -1.78 2.05
CA ALA A 94 13.19 -3.09 2.66
C ALA A 94 13.66 -4.17 1.65
N GLY A 95 13.82 -3.82 0.36
CA GLY A 95 14.16 -4.76 -0.72
C GLY A 95 13.07 -5.78 -1.02
N VAL A 96 11.85 -5.57 -0.52
CA VAL A 96 10.69 -6.45 -0.76
C VAL A 96 10.07 -6.17 -2.12
N LEU A 97 10.05 -4.90 -2.52
CA LEU A 97 9.53 -4.45 -3.81
C LEU A 97 10.68 -4.04 -4.72
N ASP A 98 10.82 -4.74 -5.84
CA ASP A 98 11.65 -4.29 -6.95
C ASP A 98 10.85 -3.28 -7.80
N LEU A 99 11.37 -2.05 -7.90
CA LEU A 99 10.73 -0.96 -8.63
C LEU A 99 10.72 -1.21 -10.14
N THR A 100 11.76 -1.85 -10.70
CA THR A 100 11.83 -2.18 -12.13
C THR A 100 10.73 -3.17 -12.50
N HIS A 101 10.54 -4.23 -11.71
CA HIS A 101 9.44 -5.19 -11.93
C HIS A 101 8.06 -4.55 -11.76
N LEU A 102 7.92 -3.54 -10.89
CA LEU A 102 6.67 -2.80 -10.75
C LEU A 102 6.39 -1.93 -11.97
N GLU A 103 7.40 -1.22 -12.48
CA GLU A 103 7.31 -0.40 -13.69
C GLU A 103 6.97 -1.24 -14.93
N GLU A 104 7.66 -2.37 -15.12
CA GLU A 104 7.36 -3.34 -16.18
C GLU A 104 5.91 -3.81 -16.11
N ARG A 105 5.45 -4.17 -14.91
CA ARG A 105 4.05 -4.59 -14.73
C ARG A 105 3.10 -3.47 -15.11
N VAL A 106 3.37 -2.23 -14.71
CA VAL A 106 2.55 -1.06 -15.06
C VAL A 106 2.54 -0.78 -16.57
N ALA A 107 3.67 -0.98 -17.25
CA ALA A 107 3.78 -0.84 -18.70
C ALA A 107 2.89 -1.86 -19.44
N LEU A 108 2.86 -3.11 -18.96
CA LEU A 108 2.04 -4.19 -19.50
C LEU A 108 0.54 -4.09 -19.16
N SER A 109 0.16 -3.14 -18.31
CA SER A 109 -1.16 -3.08 -17.69
C SER A 109 -2.22 -2.29 -18.45
N GLN A 110 -2.09 -2.16 -19.77
CA GLN A 110 -3.05 -1.36 -20.54
C GLN A 110 -4.48 -1.91 -20.41
N GLY A 111 -5.44 -1.03 -20.16
CA GLY A 111 -6.86 -1.40 -20.01
C GLY A 111 -7.25 -1.99 -18.64
N MET A 112 -6.33 -2.17 -17.70
CA MET A 112 -6.69 -2.64 -16.36
C MET A 112 -7.34 -1.54 -15.51
N TRP A 113 -8.43 -1.90 -14.83
CA TRP A 113 -9.14 -1.00 -13.92
C TRP A 113 -8.18 -0.44 -12.85
N ARG A 114 -8.22 0.89 -12.66
CA ARG A 114 -7.40 1.66 -11.71
C ARG A 114 -5.88 1.71 -11.98
N VAL A 115 -5.42 1.28 -13.17
CA VAL A 115 -4.01 1.44 -13.59
C VAL A 115 -3.52 2.89 -13.50
N THR A 116 -4.40 3.88 -13.68
CA THR A 116 -4.05 5.31 -13.55
C THR A 116 -3.51 5.66 -12.16
N ARG A 117 -4.12 5.15 -11.08
CA ARG A 117 -3.65 5.40 -9.72
C ARG A 117 -2.28 4.76 -9.46
N VAL A 118 -2.07 3.57 -10.04
CA VAL A 118 -0.79 2.87 -9.93
C VAL A 118 0.30 3.62 -10.70
N ARG A 119 0.01 4.10 -11.91
CA ARG A 119 0.91 4.93 -12.71
C ARG A 119 1.31 6.22 -12.00
N GLU A 120 0.33 6.89 -11.39
CA GLU A 120 0.56 8.08 -10.58
C GLU A 120 1.50 7.76 -9.41
N ALA A 121 1.20 6.72 -8.62
CA ALA A 121 2.05 6.31 -7.51
C ALA A 121 3.49 5.98 -7.95
N VAL A 122 3.65 5.20 -9.04
CA VAL A 122 4.97 4.83 -9.58
C VAL A 122 5.76 6.05 -10.07
N ARG A 123 5.10 7.02 -10.71
CA ARG A 123 5.76 8.28 -11.12
C ARG A 123 6.38 9.00 -9.92
N HIS A 124 5.70 9.00 -8.78
CA HIS A 124 6.20 9.63 -7.56
C HIS A 124 7.32 8.84 -6.86
N LEU A 125 7.43 7.52 -7.11
CA LEU A 125 8.53 6.68 -6.61
C LEU A 125 9.82 6.82 -7.43
N ALA A 126 9.70 7.21 -8.70
CA ALA A 126 10.82 7.30 -9.65
C ALA A 126 11.78 8.48 -9.39
N TRP A 127 11.67 9.17 -8.25
CA TRP A 127 12.64 10.17 -7.76
C TRP A 127 13.39 9.74 -6.49
N PRO A 128 14.05 8.56 -6.46
CA PRO A 128 14.69 8.04 -5.25
C PRO A 128 15.84 8.90 -4.70
N ASP A 129 16.47 9.73 -5.55
CA ASP A 129 17.56 10.63 -5.14
C ASP A 129 17.07 11.85 -4.36
N MET A 130 15.79 12.20 -4.48
CA MET A 130 15.18 13.27 -3.73
C MET A 130 14.55 12.66 -2.48
N ARG A 131 15.29 12.62 -1.36
CA ARG A 131 14.79 12.27 -0.02
C ARG A 131 13.78 13.30 0.51
N VAL A 132 12.78 13.64 -0.31
CA VAL A 132 11.72 14.58 -0.01
C VAL A 132 10.48 13.74 0.30
N ALA A 133 10.08 13.70 1.56
CA ALA A 133 8.74 13.27 1.90
C ALA A 133 7.79 14.36 1.40
N VAL A 134 7.21 14.17 0.22
CA VAL A 134 6.13 15.05 -0.26
C VAL A 134 4.90 14.70 0.56
N GLU A 135 4.65 15.48 1.60
CA GLU A 135 3.36 15.45 2.28
C GLU A 135 2.34 16.04 1.31
N TYR A 136 1.58 15.16 0.66
CA TYR A 136 0.46 15.58 -0.17
C TYR A 136 -0.60 16.16 0.78
N ASP A 137 -0.76 17.49 0.75
CA ASP A 137 -1.84 18.19 1.45
C ASP A 137 -3.13 17.99 0.65
N GLY A 138 -3.76 16.83 0.86
CA GLY A 138 -5.02 16.49 0.21
C GLY A 138 -6.14 17.37 0.77
N ILE A 139 -6.84 18.08 -0.12
CA ILE A 139 -8.00 18.92 0.18
C ILE A 139 -9.00 18.17 1.10
N HIS A 140 -9.32 18.84 2.21
CA HIS A 140 -10.01 18.38 3.42
C HIS A 140 -11.11 17.31 3.31
N HIS A 141 -10.94 16.21 4.04
CA HIS A 141 -12.02 15.58 4.82
C HIS A 141 -11.46 15.04 6.15
N ALA A 142 -12.00 15.48 7.28
CA ALA A 142 -11.53 15.05 8.61
C ALA A 142 -12.17 13.71 9.01
N ASP A 143 -11.82 12.61 8.33
CA ASP A 143 -12.20 11.25 8.76
C ASP A 143 -11.22 10.75 9.85
N PRO A 144 -11.71 10.32 11.04
CA PRO A 144 -10.88 9.70 12.07
C PRO A 144 -10.01 8.53 11.57
N MET A 145 -10.45 7.79 10.55
CA MET A 145 -9.64 6.73 9.93
C MET A 145 -8.48 7.30 9.12
N GLN A 146 -8.71 8.42 8.43
CA GLN A 146 -7.70 9.17 7.68
C GLN A 146 -6.67 9.80 8.61
N MET A 147 -7.08 10.42 9.72
CA MET A 147 -6.17 10.95 10.74
C MET A 147 -5.28 9.86 11.36
N ARG A 148 -5.82 8.65 11.57
CA ARG A 148 -5.02 7.51 12.02
C ARG A 148 -4.01 7.09 10.95
N ARG A 149 -4.42 7.03 9.67
CA ARG A 149 -3.51 6.71 8.54
C ARG A 149 -2.41 7.76 8.40
N ASP A 150 -2.74 9.04 8.52
CA ASP A 150 -1.81 10.15 8.39
C ASP A 150 -0.77 10.19 9.52
N ARG A 151 -1.21 10.06 10.78
CA ARG A 151 -0.30 9.93 11.92
C ARG A 151 0.63 8.71 11.78
N ARG A 152 0.17 7.64 11.12
CA ARG A 152 0.98 6.43 10.85
C ARG A 152 1.95 6.62 9.71
N ARG A 153 1.54 7.28 8.62
CA ARG A 153 2.42 7.75 7.53
C ARG A 153 3.61 8.51 8.14
N LEU A 154 3.32 9.47 8.99
CA LEU A 154 4.35 10.27 9.65
C LEU A 154 5.27 9.42 10.56
N LYS A 155 4.73 8.51 11.38
CA LYS A 155 5.53 7.59 12.21
C LYS A 155 6.37 6.60 11.40
N LEU A 156 5.91 6.16 10.24
CA LEU A 156 6.62 5.25 9.36
C LEU A 156 7.79 5.97 8.68
N TRP A 157 7.54 7.18 8.19
CA TRP A 157 8.58 8.06 7.65
C TRP A 157 9.69 8.33 8.67
N TYR A 158 9.34 8.72 9.89
CA TYR A 158 10.34 8.92 10.95
C TYR A 158 11.20 7.67 11.18
N ARG A 159 10.60 6.48 11.24
CA ARG A 159 11.34 5.21 11.43
C ARG A 159 12.28 4.89 10.27
N LEU A 160 11.85 5.11 9.03
CA LEU A 160 12.66 4.77 7.84
C LEU A 160 13.74 5.80 7.55
N ALA A 161 13.47 7.08 7.83
CA ALA A 161 14.45 8.15 7.69
C ALA A 161 15.47 8.20 8.85
N GLY A 162 15.30 7.37 9.89
CA GLY A 162 16.12 7.44 11.10
C GLY A 162 15.92 8.73 11.91
N LEU A 163 14.79 9.41 11.72
CA LEU A 163 14.45 10.70 12.31
C LEU A 163 13.54 10.53 13.53
N SER A 164 13.70 11.38 14.55
CA SER A 164 12.82 11.40 15.72
C SER A 164 11.54 12.16 15.43
N SER A 165 10.39 11.68 15.94
CA SER A 165 9.08 12.30 15.71
C SER A 165 8.91 13.72 16.27
N THR A 166 9.89 14.19 17.05
CA THR A 166 9.97 15.54 17.62
C THR A 166 10.65 16.56 16.68
N GLN A 167 11.36 16.12 15.64
CA GLN A 167 11.91 17.00 14.61
C GLN A 167 10.94 17.05 13.42
N ARG A 168 10.04 18.04 13.39
CA ARG A 168 9.27 18.33 12.18
C ARG A 168 10.24 18.79 11.08
N PRO A 169 10.33 18.10 9.93
CA PRO A 169 11.04 18.67 8.79
C PRO A 169 10.32 19.95 8.35
N GLY A 170 11.09 20.97 7.97
CA GLY A 170 10.54 22.24 7.50
C GLY A 170 9.62 21.99 6.30
N ILE A 171 8.38 22.46 6.42
CA ILE A 171 7.42 22.53 5.31
C ILE A 171 8.03 23.46 4.28
N PHE A 172 8.38 22.94 3.10
CA PHE A 172 8.68 23.76 1.95
C PHE A 172 7.36 23.96 1.19
N ASP A 173 6.80 25.15 1.31
CA ASP A 173 5.69 25.61 0.47
C ASP A 173 6.18 25.58 -0.99
N ASN A 174 5.56 24.75 -1.83
CA ASN A 174 5.83 24.76 -3.26
C ASN A 174 4.95 25.84 -3.92
N PRO A 175 5.53 26.88 -4.55
CA PRO A 175 4.74 27.89 -5.23
C PRO A 175 4.13 27.31 -6.51
N THR A 176 2.82 27.45 -6.59
CA THR A 176 1.91 27.15 -7.71
C THR A 176 2.46 27.53 -9.10
N TYR A 177 2.26 26.65 -10.09
CA TYR A 177 2.07 27.00 -11.50
C TYR A 177 0.97 26.12 -12.10
#